data_AF-A0A0G0QYQ7-F1
#
_entry.id   AF-A0A0G0QYQ7-F1
#
_cell.length_a   1.000
_cell.length_b   1.000
_cell.length_c   1.000
_cell.angle_alpha   90.00
_cell.angle_beta   90.00
_cell.angle_gamma   90.00
#
_symmetry.space_group_name_H-M   'P 1'
#
loop_
_entity.id
_entity.type
_entity.pdbx_description
1 polymer ?
#
loop_
_entity_poly.entity_id
_entity_poly.type
_entity_poly.pdbx_seq_one_letter_code
_entity_poly.pdbx_strand_id
1 'polypeptide(L)'
;MTQKSSCFGIPKSAFNAKVGFTLIEILIVMAILSIIITVVIVAINPNRQFALARNSARQSHVRAIVTATVQLSIDNRGNFSCPSGGTIPSTPIYIKTGTGGYNLCPCIIPTYLPQLVIDPSNGSGKDCSSYDTGYTIQKDASSGRITVNAPSAEAGETISMTY
;
A
#
# COMPACT_ATOMS: atom_id res chain seq x y z
N MET A 1 61.41 -64.11 23.90
CA MET A 1 60.35 -63.47 24.71
C MET A 1 60.42 -61.97 24.44
N THR A 2 59.43 -61.24 24.00
CA THR A 2 58.04 -61.52 23.58
C THR A 2 57.52 -60.19 22.99
N GLN A 3 56.69 -60.29 21.95
CA GLN A 3 55.93 -59.17 21.35
C GLN A 3 55.28 -58.24 22.39
N LYS A 4 55.16 -56.96 22.03
CA LYS A 4 53.82 -56.35 22.00
C LYS A 4 53.74 -55.18 21.03
N SER A 5 53.33 -55.50 19.81
CA SER A 5 52.72 -54.60 18.85
C SER A 5 51.38 -54.14 19.42
N SER A 6 51.18 -52.83 19.58
CA SER A 6 49.84 -52.28 19.82
C SER A 6 49.63 -51.11 18.87
N CYS A 7 48.99 -51.41 17.74
CA CYS A 7 48.51 -50.42 16.78
C CYS A 7 47.58 -49.43 17.49
N PHE A 8 47.93 -48.14 17.43
CA PHE A 8 47.04 -47.06 17.80
C PHE A 8 46.05 -46.84 16.65
N GLY A 9 44.88 -47.46 16.75
CA GLY A 9 43.79 -47.33 15.78
C GLY A 9 43.06 -46.00 15.96
N ILE A 10 43.35 -45.05 15.07
CA ILE A 10 42.58 -43.80 14.94
C ILE A 10 41.17 -44.15 14.44
N PRO A 11 40.08 -43.62 15.06
CA PRO A 11 38.71 -43.91 14.64
C PRO A 11 38.48 -43.51 13.18
N LYS A 12 37.81 -44.40 12.43
CA LYS A 12 37.37 -44.18 11.05
C LYS A 12 36.49 -42.92 10.99
N SER A 13 36.98 -41.88 10.31
CA SER A 13 36.17 -40.73 9.93
C SER A 13 35.09 -41.20 8.96
N ALA A 14 33.82 -41.12 9.37
CA ALA A 14 32.69 -41.25 8.45
C ALA A 14 32.75 -40.08 7.45
N PHE A 15 33.11 -40.40 6.21
CA PHE A 15 33.11 -39.45 5.11
C PHE A 15 31.65 -39.06 4.85
N ASN A 16 31.29 -37.81 5.18
CA ASN A 16 29.98 -37.25 4.84
C ASN A 16 29.78 -37.37 3.33
N ALA A 17 28.84 -38.22 2.91
CA ALA A 17 28.48 -38.35 1.50
C ALA A 17 27.81 -37.04 1.07
N LYS A 18 28.60 -36.15 0.45
CA LYS A 18 28.04 -35.02 -0.30
C LYS A 18 27.34 -35.60 -1.53
N VAL A 19 26.04 -35.83 -1.40
CA VAL A 19 25.16 -36.14 -2.53
C VAL A 19 25.01 -34.84 -3.33
N GLY A 20 25.64 -34.78 -4.51
CA GLY A 20 25.50 -33.68 -5.45
C GLY A 20 24.33 -33.93 -6.39
N PHE A 21 23.62 -32.86 -6.77
CA PHE A 21 22.63 -32.91 -7.84
C PHE A 21 23.32 -33.17 -9.18
N THR A 22 22.73 -34.03 -10.02
CA THR A 22 23.26 -34.27 -11.36
C THR A 22 22.93 -33.08 -12.29
N LEU A 23 23.79 -32.83 -13.28
CA LEU A 23 23.59 -31.78 -14.28
C LEU A 23 22.28 -31.98 -15.07
N ILE A 24 21.95 -33.24 -15.34
CA ILE A 24 20.71 -33.62 -16.03
C ILE A 24 19.46 -33.39 -15.17
N GLU A 25 19.54 -33.58 -13.85
CA GLU A 25 18.43 -33.27 -12.94
C GLU A 25 18.09 -31.79 -12.98
N ILE A 26 19.07 -30.89 -12.92
CA ILE A 26 18.79 -29.45 -12.96
C ILE A 26 18.25 -29.04 -14.34
N LEU A 27 18.71 -29.66 -15.43
CA LEU A 27 18.19 -29.40 -16.76
C LEU A 27 16.71 -29.74 -16.89
N ILE A 28 16.32 -30.94 -16.43
CA ILE A 28 14.92 -31.39 -16.48
C ILE A 28 14.05 -30.53 -15.55
N VAL A 29 14.54 -30.19 -14.36
CA VAL A 29 13.79 -29.35 -13.42
C VAL A 29 13.53 -27.96 -13.99
N MET A 30 14.53 -27.31 -14.60
CA MET A 30 14.34 -25.99 -15.21
C MET A 30 13.38 -26.05 -16.41
N ALA A 31 13.40 -27.14 -17.19
CA ALA A 31 12.43 -27.35 -18.26
C ALA A 31 11.00 -27.41 -17.73
N ILE A 32 10.75 -28.21 -16.68
CA ILE A 32 9.42 -28.34 -16.08
C ILE A 32 8.99 -27.04 -15.37
N LEU A 33 9.91 -26.38 -14.67
CA LEU A 33 9.63 -25.11 -13.99
C LEU A 33 9.14 -24.03 -14.96
N SER A 34 9.74 -23.92 -16.14
CA SER A 34 9.33 -22.93 -17.15
C SER A 34 7.86 -23.11 -17.60
N ILE A 35 7.42 -24.37 -17.74
CA ILE A 35 6.05 -24.71 -18.13
C ILE A 35 5.08 -24.32 -17.01
N ILE A 36 5.40 -24.68 -15.76
CA ILE A 36 4.56 -24.37 -14.61
C ILE A 36 4.41 -22.87 -14.41
N ILE A 37 5.51 -22.10 -14.47
CA ILE A 37 5.49 -20.64 -14.28
C ILE A 37 4.57 -19.98 -15.31
N THR A 38 4.63 -20.42 -16.57
CA THR A 38 3.81 -19.87 -17.65
C THR A 38 2.31 -20.05 -17.37
N VAL A 39 1.89 -21.25 -16.94
CA VAL A 39 0.48 -21.52 -16.61
C VAL A 39 0.01 -20.72 -15.40
N VAL A 40 0.86 -20.60 -14.36
CA VAL A 40 0.54 -19.87 -13.13
C VAL A 40 0.30 -18.37 -13.39
N ILE A 41 1.11 -17.74 -14.24
CA ILE A 41 0.95 -16.31 -14.57
C ILE A 41 -0.40 -16.02 -15.23
N VAL A 42 -0.83 -16.90 -16.14
CA VAL A 42 -2.13 -16.77 -16.82
C VAL A 42 -3.28 -16.95 -15.82
N ALA A 43 -3.14 -17.87 -14.87
CA ALA A 43 -4.18 -18.17 -13.89
C ALA A 43 -4.41 -17.05 -12.85
N ILE A 44 -3.38 -16.30 -12.47
CA ILE A 44 -3.46 -15.33 -11.35
C ILE A 44 -4.01 -13.95 -11.77
N ASN A 45 -4.12 -13.65 -13.06
CA ASN A 45 -4.52 -12.34 -13.58
C ASN A 45 -3.73 -11.20 -12.90
N PRO A 46 -2.47 -10.95 -13.30
CA PRO A 46 -1.59 -9.98 -12.63
C PRO A 46 -2.19 -8.58 -12.56
N ASN A 47 -2.97 -8.18 -13.57
CA ASN A 47 -3.63 -6.89 -13.61
C ASN A 47 -4.59 -6.69 -12.43
N ARG A 48 -5.33 -7.74 -12.06
CA ARG A 48 -6.23 -7.72 -10.90
C ARG A 48 -5.45 -7.58 -9.60
N GLN A 49 -4.31 -8.26 -9.47
CA GLN A 49 -3.49 -8.18 -8.25
C GLN A 49 -2.89 -6.79 -8.04
N PHE A 50 -2.42 -6.14 -9.11
CA PHE A 50 -1.96 -4.75 -9.02
C PHE A 50 -3.09 -3.78 -8.67
N ALA A 51 -4.30 -4.01 -9.21
CA ALA A 51 -5.48 -3.22 -8.86
C ALA A 51 -5.84 -3.35 -7.37
N LEU A 52 -5.81 -4.57 -6.82
CA LEU A 52 -6.03 -4.81 -5.39
C LEU A 52 -4.97 -4.15 -4.51
N ALA A 53 -3.69 -4.19 -4.91
CA ALA A 53 -2.62 -3.50 -4.19
C ALA A 53 -2.82 -1.97 -4.17
N ARG A 54 -3.18 -1.36 -5.31
CA ARG A 54 -3.50 0.08 -5.38
C ARG A 54 -4.74 0.43 -4.55
N ASN A 55 -5.77 -0.41 -4.60
CA ASN A 55 -6.98 -0.24 -3.77
C ASN A 55 -6.65 -0.32 -2.27
N SER A 56 -5.74 -1.19 -1.84
CA SER A 56 -5.26 -1.22 -0.45
C SER A 56 -4.58 0.08 -0.05
N ALA A 57 -3.73 0.65 -0.92
CA ALA A 57 -3.15 1.97 -0.70
C ALA A 57 -4.24 3.06 -0.60
N ARG A 58 -5.22 3.08 -1.51
CA ARG A 58 -6.36 4.01 -1.47
C ARG A 58 -7.15 3.91 -0.17
N GLN A 59 -7.42 2.71 0.33
CA GLN A 59 -8.10 2.52 1.61
C GLN A 59 -7.32 3.13 2.76
N SER A 60 -5.99 2.97 2.78
CA SER A 60 -5.14 3.58 3.79
C SER A 60 -5.12 5.12 3.68
N HIS A 61 -5.09 5.66 2.46
CA HIS A 61 -5.09 7.09 2.19
C HIS A 61 -6.42 7.75 2.61
N VAL A 62 -7.55 7.16 2.22
CA VAL A 62 -8.89 7.63 2.62
C VAL A 62 -9.02 7.67 4.14
N ARG A 63 -8.58 6.61 4.84
CA ARG A 63 -8.56 6.58 6.30
C ARG A 63 -7.68 7.67 6.89
N ALA A 64 -6.47 7.86 6.35
CA ALA A 64 -5.55 8.88 6.82
C ALA A 64 -6.13 10.30 6.67
N ILE A 65 -6.77 10.61 5.55
CA ILE A 65 -7.44 11.89 5.32
C ILE A 65 -8.58 12.08 6.32
N VAL A 66 -9.46 11.09 6.47
CA VAL A 66 -10.59 11.19 7.42
C VAL A 66 -10.08 11.40 8.83
N THR A 67 -9.17 10.57 9.33
CA THR A 67 -8.61 10.71 10.68
C THR A 67 -7.93 12.07 10.87
N ALA A 68 -7.22 12.60 9.87
CA ALA A 68 -6.63 13.93 9.95
C ALA A 68 -7.69 15.04 10.04
N THR A 69 -8.76 14.98 9.25
CA THR A 69 -9.87 15.95 9.32
C THR A 69 -10.64 15.88 10.63
N VAL A 70 -10.75 14.68 11.21
CA VAL A 70 -11.38 14.45 12.50
C VAL A 70 -10.51 14.99 13.63
N GLN A 71 -9.21 14.74 13.59
CA GLN A 71 -8.31 15.29 14.61
C GLN A 71 -8.31 16.83 14.57
N LEU A 72 -8.31 17.41 13.37
CA LEU A 72 -8.46 18.86 13.19
C LEU A 72 -9.77 19.39 13.79
N SER A 73 -10.89 18.66 13.66
CA SER A 73 -12.16 19.12 14.24
C SER A 73 -12.18 18.99 15.76
N ILE A 74 -11.58 17.93 16.32
CA ILE A 74 -11.43 17.72 17.78
C ILE A 74 -10.67 18.89 18.40
N ASP A 75 -9.53 19.27 17.81
CA ASP A 75 -8.67 20.35 18.31
C ASP A 75 -9.38 21.72 18.25
N ASN A 76 -10.31 21.87 17.30
CA ASN A 76 -11.15 23.06 17.12
C ASN A 76 -12.53 22.94 17.80
N ARG A 77 -12.61 22.20 18.92
CA ARG A 77 -13.83 22.06 19.75
C ARG A 77 -15.04 21.50 18.98
N GLY A 78 -14.78 20.54 18.10
CA GLY A 78 -15.79 19.90 17.26
C GLY A 78 -16.14 20.67 15.98
N ASN A 79 -15.50 21.82 15.72
CA ASN A 79 -15.71 22.56 14.48
C ASN A 79 -14.59 22.31 13.48
N PHE A 80 -14.91 21.86 12.27
CA PHE A 80 -13.92 21.81 11.20
C PHE A 80 -13.70 23.22 10.65
N SER A 81 -12.50 23.79 10.86
CA SER A 81 -12.10 25.07 10.31
C SER A 81 -10.77 24.95 9.59
N CYS A 82 -10.75 25.33 8.32
CA CYS A 82 -9.58 25.27 7.45
C CYS A 82 -9.31 26.68 6.91
N PRO A 83 -8.26 27.38 7.38
CA PRO A 83 -8.03 28.80 7.07
C PRO A 83 -7.97 29.13 5.58
N SER A 84 -7.51 28.19 4.75
CA SER A 84 -7.33 28.35 3.31
C SER A 84 -8.36 27.62 2.44
N GLY A 85 -9.10 26.67 3.03
CA GLY A 85 -10.06 25.82 2.30
C GLY A 85 -11.52 26.22 2.55
N GLY A 86 -11.79 26.98 3.62
CA GLY A 86 -13.15 27.28 4.04
C GLY A 86 -13.91 26.02 4.47
N THR A 87 -15.25 26.06 4.38
CA THR A 87 -16.11 24.93 4.74
C THR A 87 -16.06 23.85 3.66
N ILE A 88 -15.99 22.58 4.07
CA ILE A 88 -16.10 21.44 3.15
C ILE A 88 -17.48 21.50 2.48
N PRO A 89 -17.57 21.39 1.13
CA PRO A 89 -18.83 21.44 0.42
C PRO A 89 -19.70 20.20 0.69
N SER A 90 -21.01 20.35 0.46
CA SER A 90 -21.98 19.26 0.58
C SER A 90 -21.99 18.29 -0.60
N THR A 91 -21.34 18.67 -1.71
CA THR A 91 -21.14 17.83 -2.87
C THR A 91 -19.69 17.30 -2.92
N PRO A 92 -19.45 16.10 -3.47
CA PRO A 92 -18.10 15.58 -3.64
C PRO A 92 -17.25 16.51 -4.50
N ILE A 93 -16.16 17.02 -3.94
CA ILE A 93 -15.17 17.83 -4.66
C ILE A 93 -13.78 17.21 -4.53
N TYR A 94 -12.95 17.33 -5.56
CA TYR A 94 -11.57 16.84 -5.52
C TYR A 94 -10.73 17.62 -4.52
N ILE A 95 -9.92 16.91 -3.75
CA ILE A 95 -8.93 17.49 -2.84
C ILE A 95 -7.70 17.88 -3.69
N LYS A 96 -7.67 19.13 -4.11
CA LYS A 96 -6.64 19.66 -5.01
C LYS A 96 -6.49 21.17 -4.83
N THR A 97 -5.35 21.70 -5.25
CA THR A 97 -5.15 23.15 -5.41
C THR A 97 -5.78 23.64 -6.72
N GLY A 98 -6.16 24.93 -6.76
CA GLY A 98 -6.69 25.57 -7.96
C GLY A 98 -8.21 25.50 -8.08
N THR A 99 -8.73 25.96 -9.21
CA THR A 99 -10.17 26.10 -9.45
C THR A 99 -10.91 24.77 -9.45
N GLY A 100 -12.08 24.76 -8.81
CA GLY A 100 -12.94 23.58 -8.70
C GLY A 100 -12.40 22.48 -7.78
N GLY A 101 -11.46 22.80 -6.90
CA GLY A 101 -10.89 21.90 -5.90
C GLY A 101 -11.00 22.43 -4.49
N TYR A 102 -10.86 21.54 -3.51
CA TYR A 102 -10.77 21.89 -2.09
C TYR A 102 -9.33 21.75 -1.59
N ASN A 103 -8.74 22.87 -1.17
CA ASN A 103 -7.36 22.92 -0.68
C ASN A 103 -7.29 22.53 0.81
N LEU A 104 -7.17 21.22 1.07
CA LEU A 104 -7.08 20.64 2.41
C LEU A 104 -5.66 20.66 3.00
N CYS A 105 -4.61 20.62 2.16
CA CYS A 105 -3.22 20.40 2.58
C CYS A 105 -2.73 21.31 3.73
N PRO A 106 -2.82 22.64 3.64
CA PRO A 106 -2.38 23.55 4.72
C PRO A 106 -3.15 23.40 6.03
N CYS A 107 -4.27 22.68 6.06
CA CYS A 107 -5.08 22.47 7.25
C CYS A 107 -4.74 21.16 7.95
N ILE A 108 -4.24 20.16 7.22
CA ILE A 108 -3.90 18.84 7.77
C ILE A 108 -2.40 18.55 7.84
N ILE A 109 -1.59 19.22 7.02
CA ILE A 109 -0.14 19.05 6.94
C ILE A 109 0.54 20.32 7.45
N PRO A 110 1.59 20.21 8.27
CA PRO A 110 2.24 18.98 8.76
C PRO A 110 1.65 18.40 10.05
N THR A 111 0.62 19.02 10.64
CA THR A 111 0.19 18.74 12.03
C THR A 111 -0.46 17.36 12.22
N TYR A 112 -1.35 16.94 11.32
CA TYR A 112 -2.14 15.71 11.46
C TYR A 112 -1.74 14.64 10.43
N LEU A 113 -1.02 15.04 9.39
CA LEU A 113 -0.47 14.16 8.38
C LEU A 113 0.95 14.63 8.02
N PRO A 114 1.96 13.74 7.99
CA PRO A 114 3.34 14.14 7.75
C PRO A 114 3.61 14.54 6.31
N GLN A 115 2.86 13.99 5.36
CA GLN A 115 2.97 14.25 3.92
C GLN A 115 1.64 14.03 3.23
N LEU A 116 1.47 14.61 2.04
CA LEU A 116 0.25 14.45 1.26
C LEU A 116 0.14 13.03 0.69
N VAL A 117 -1.03 12.42 0.86
CA VAL A 117 -1.36 11.14 0.23
C VAL A 117 -1.96 11.36 -1.15
N ILE A 118 -1.47 10.63 -2.14
CA ILE A 118 -1.80 10.83 -3.56
C ILE A 118 -2.29 9.51 -4.13
N ASP A 119 -3.34 9.56 -4.95
CA ASP A 119 -3.82 8.38 -5.65
C ASP A 119 -2.73 7.77 -6.54
N PRO A 120 -2.43 6.46 -6.42
CA PRO A 120 -1.35 5.82 -7.17
C PRO A 120 -1.49 5.87 -8.70
N SER A 121 -2.72 6.07 -9.22
CA SER A 121 -2.99 6.07 -10.66
C SER A 121 -3.28 7.47 -11.19
N ASN A 122 -4.08 8.26 -10.46
CA ASN A 122 -4.68 9.50 -10.97
C ASN A 122 -4.30 10.76 -10.19
N GLY A 123 -3.47 10.65 -9.15
CA GLY A 123 -3.04 11.80 -8.36
C GLY A 123 -1.77 12.45 -8.89
N SER A 124 -1.59 13.74 -8.61
CA SER A 124 -0.44 14.55 -9.03
C SER A 124 0.01 15.52 -7.94
N GLY A 125 1.29 15.90 -7.96
CA GLY A 125 1.90 16.73 -6.92
C GLY A 125 2.18 15.93 -5.64
N LYS A 126 3.18 16.38 -4.86
CA LYS A 126 3.56 15.75 -3.57
C LYS A 126 3.60 16.73 -2.41
N ASP A 127 3.44 18.02 -2.71
CA ASP A 127 3.59 19.13 -1.78
C ASP A 127 2.33 20.00 -1.76
N CYS A 128 2.15 20.80 -0.72
CA CYS A 128 0.99 21.69 -0.58
C CYS A 128 0.96 22.88 -1.56
N SER A 129 1.92 23.01 -2.49
CA SER A 129 2.02 24.14 -3.42
C SER A 129 1.10 23.97 -4.63
N SER A 130 1.16 22.82 -5.28
CA SER A 130 0.28 22.44 -6.39
C SER A 130 0.11 20.93 -6.38
N TYR A 131 -1.12 20.48 -6.15
CA TYR A 131 -1.42 19.06 -6.05
C TYR A 131 -2.87 18.75 -6.46
N ASP A 132 -3.09 17.49 -6.81
CA ASP A 132 -4.38 16.83 -6.92
C ASP A 132 -4.25 15.43 -6.32
N THR A 133 -4.90 15.16 -5.19
CA THR A 133 -4.75 13.86 -4.55
C THR A 133 -5.50 12.75 -5.30
N GLY A 134 -6.40 13.09 -6.23
CA GLY A 134 -7.31 12.12 -6.86
C GLY A 134 -8.41 11.58 -5.92
N TYR A 135 -8.51 12.13 -4.70
CA TYR A 135 -9.56 11.81 -3.71
C TYR A 135 -10.58 12.93 -3.66
N THR A 136 -11.82 12.60 -3.31
CA THR A 136 -12.87 13.60 -3.11
C THR A 136 -13.30 13.68 -1.65
N ILE A 137 -13.71 14.86 -1.23
CA ILE A 137 -14.24 15.14 0.11
C ILE A 137 -15.60 15.79 0.00
N GLN A 138 -16.49 15.46 0.94
CA GLN A 138 -17.77 16.12 1.12
C GLN A 138 -18.15 16.12 2.60
N LYS A 139 -19.00 17.05 2.99
CA LYS A 139 -19.61 17.10 4.33
C LYS A 139 -21.11 17.08 4.20
N ASP A 140 -21.75 16.08 4.77
CA ASP A 140 -23.21 16.02 4.81
C ASP A 140 -23.75 17.21 5.63
N ALA A 141 -24.64 18.00 5.03
CA ALA A 141 -25.23 19.17 5.64
C ALA A 141 -26.16 18.85 6.83
N SER A 142 -26.73 17.64 6.86
CA SER A 142 -27.69 17.23 7.89
C SER A 142 -27.01 16.57 9.09
N SER A 143 -26.06 15.66 8.82
CA SER A 143 -25.36 14.92 9.88
C SER A 143 -24.04 15.58 10.31
N GLY A 144 -23.53 16.54 9.53
CA GLY A 144 -22.22 17.16 9.76
C GLY A 144 -21.03 16.22 9.49
N ARG A 145 -21.29 14.99 9.03
CA ARG A 145 -20.28 13.96 8.83
C ARG A 145 -19.44 14.22 7.60
N ILE A 146 -18.14 13.99 7.71
CA ILE A 146 -17.19 14.14 6.61
C ILE A 146 -17.05 12.78 5.92
N THR A 147 -17.17 12.78 4.60
CA THR A 147 -16.97 11.60 3.77
C THR A 147 -15.85 11.84 2.79
N VAL A 148 -14.90 10.91 2.72
CA VAL A 148 -13.82 10.91 1.74
C VAL A 148 -13.98 9.69 0.85
N ASN A 149 -13.91 9.89 -0.46
CA ASN A 149 -14.11 8.85 -1.47
C ASN A 149 -12.89 8.76 -2.41
N ALA A 150 -12.57 7.55 -2.83
CA ALA A 150 -11.60 7.26 -3.88
C ALA A 150 -12.33 6.91 -5.19
N PRO A 151 -12.62 7.89 -6.06
CA PRO A 151 -13.37 7.65 -7.32
C PRO A 151 -12.61 6.75 -8.30
N SER A 152 -11.30 6.65 -8.15
CA SER A 152 -10.42 5.83 -8.99
C SER A 152 -10.26 4.40 -8.47
N ALA A 153 -11.17 3.92 -7.61
CA ALA A 153 -11.16 2.54 -7.15
C ALA A 153 -11.31 1.57 -8.34
N GLU A 154 -10.44 0.57 -8.39
CA GLU A 154 -10.36 -0.36 -9.51
C GLU A 154 -11.09 -1.68 -9.19
N ALA A 155 -11.25 -2.54 -10.20
CA ALA A 155 -11.89 -3.85 -10.07
C ALA A 155 -13.35 -3.83 -9.55
N GLY A 156 -14.07 -2.72 -9.75
CA GLY A 156 -15.48 -2.56 -9.36
C GLY A 156 -15.70 -2.29 -7.86
N GLU A 157 -14.62 -2.07 -7.10
CA GLU A 157 -14.70 -1.74 -5.69
C GLU A 157 -15.13 -0.28 -5.48
N THR A 158 -15.82 0.00 -4.37
CA THR A 158 -16.10 1.37 -3.92
C THR A 158 -15.40 1.61 -2.59
N ILE A 159 -14.48 2.57 -2.56
CA ILE A 159 -13.69 2.88 -1.37
C ILE A 159 -14.10 4.26 -0.87
N SER A 160 -14.93 4.29 0.16
CA SER A 160 -15.40 5.50 0.82
C SER A 160 -15.40 5.29 2.33
N MET A 161 -15.13 6.35 3.08
CA MET A 161 -15.20 6.36 4.54
C MET A 161 -15.90 7.63 5.01
N THR A 162 -16.82 7.46 5.96
CA THR A 162 -17.58 8.54 6.59
C THR A 162 -17.32 8.56 8.09
N TYR A 163 -17.13 9.76 8.65
CA TYR A 163 -17.03 10.00 10.09
C TYR A 163 -17.92 11.17 10.50
#